data_AF-A0A2P6ATI4-F1
#
_entry.id   AF-A0A2P6ATI4-F1
#
_cell.length_a   1.000
_cell.length_b   1.000
_cell.length_c   1.000
_cell.angle_alpha   90.00
_cell.angle_beta   90.00
_cell.angle_gamma   90.00
#
_symmetry.space_group_name_H-M   'P 1'
#
loop_
_entity.id
_entity.type
_entity.pdbx_description
1 polymer ?
#
loop_
_entity_poly.entity_id
_entity_poly.type
_entity_poly.pdbx_seq_one_letter_code
_entity_poly.pdbx_strand_id
1 'polypeptide(L)'
;MLPWLEADDAFPDPRDALADPPGLLAAGGDLSPGRLLTAYRAGIFPWFSDDQPILWWSPDPRCVIAPDDFRPSRSLRQQLRRGGWQ
;
A
#
# COMPACT_ATOMS: atom_id res chain seq x y z
N MET A 1 9.36 -7.05 17.50
CA MET A 1 10.48 -7.29 16.55
C MET A 1 9.85 -7.41 15.18
N LEU A 2 10.40 -6.75 14.15
CA LEU A 2 9.83 -6.80 12.81
C LEU A 2 10.07 -8.19 12.19
N PRO A 3 9.03 -8.94 11.79
CA PRO A 3 9.19 -10.21 11.10
C PRO A 3 10.00 -10.06 9.81
N TRP A 4 10.95 -10.97 9.60
CA TRP A 4 11.65 -11.13 8.33
C TRP A 4 11.03 -12.31 7.58
N LEU A 5 10.61 -12.08 6.35
CA LEU A 5 9.94 -13.07 5.50
C LEU A 5 10.92 -13.64 4.48
N GLU A 6 10.83 -14.94 4.26
CA GLU A 6 11.38 -15.64 3.12
C GLU A 6 10.35 -15.73 1.98
N ALA A 7 10.75 -16.24 0.81
CA ALA A 7 9.89 -16.28 -0.38
C ALA A 7 8.55 -17.01 -0.14
N ASP A 8 8.59 -18.13 0.58
CA ASP A 8 7.44 -19.02 0.82
C ASP A 8 6.65 -18.69 2.10
N ASP A 9 7.10 -17.70 2.88
CA ASP A 9 6.43 -17.33 4.13
C ASP A 9 5.09 -16.64 3.89
N ALA A 10 4.10 -17.00 4.71
CA ALA A 10 2.83 -16.28 4.79
C ALA A 10 3.01 -14.89 5.42
N PHE A 11 2.14 -13.96 5.06
CA PHE A 11 2.11 -12.65 5.73
C PHE A 11 1.60 -12.78 7.17
N PRO A 12 2.17 -12.02 8.13
CA PRO A 12 1.58 -11.84 9.46
C PRO A 12 0.20 -11.19 9.38
N ASP A 13 -0.58 -11.25 10.47
CA ASP A 13 -1.86 -10.56 10.53
C ASP A 13 -1.63 -9.03 10.43
N PRO A 14 -2.31 -8.31 9.53
CA PRO A 14 -2.17 -6.86 9.39
C PRO A 14 -2.39 -6.07 10.69
N ARG A 15 -3.13 -6.63 11.65
CA ARG A 15 -3.38 -6.02 12.97
C ARG A 15 -2.15 -6.03 13.88
N ASP A 16 -1.14 -6.82 13.56
CA ASP A 16 0.12 -6.90 14.29
C ASP A 16 1.15 -5.87 13.80
N ALA A 17 0.78 -4.99 12.86
CA ALA A 17 1.65 -3.93 12.36
C ALA A 17 2.09 -2.97 13.48
N LEU A 18 3.31 -2.46 13.35
CA LEU A 18 3.89 -1.51 14.30
C LEU A 18 3.08 -0.21 14.33
N ALA A 19 2.98 0.39 15.51
CA ALA A 19 2.42 1.74 15.69
C ALA A 19 3.43 2.84 15.33
N ASP A 20 4.73 2.54 15.44
CA ASP A 20 5.82 3.44 15.06
C ASP A 20 6.97 2.64 14.42
N PRO A 21 7.25 2.83 13.12
CA PRO A 21 6.46 3.64 12.17
C PRO A 21 5.08 3.00 11.89
N PRO A 22 4.03 3.81 11.71
CA PRO A 22 2.65 3.32 11.65
C PRO A 22 2.41 2.42 10.43
N GLY A 23 2.01 1.18 10.69
CA GLY A 23 1.68 0.20 9.67
C GLY A 23 2.82 -0.67 9.21
N LEU A 24 4.05 -0.51 9.70
CA LEU A 24 5.16 -1.38 9.29
C LEU A 24 4.94 -2.80 9.82
N LEU A 25 4.80 -3.77 8.92
CA LEU A 25 4.35 -5.12 9.24
C LEU A 25 5.46 -6.17 9.16
N ALA A 26 6.28 -6.13 8.11
CA ALA A 26 7.35 -7.10 7.89
C ALA A 26 8.43 -6.56 6.93
N ALA A 27 9.57 -7.24 6.88
CA ALA A 27 10.64 -7.02 5.91
C ALA A 27 10.97 -8.30 5.13
N GLY A 28 11.57 -8.21 3.95
CA GLY A 28 12.05 -9.35 3.16
C GLY A 28 11.02 -9.93 2.18
N GLY A 29 11.26 -11.17 1.77
CA GLY A 29 10.51 -11.88 0.72
C GLY A 29 10.93 -11.43 -0.68
N ASP A 30 9.96 -11.45 -1.60
CA ASP A 30 10.15 -11.06 -3.01
C ASP A 30 8.97 -10.22 -3.54
N LEU A 31 9.05 -9.78 -4.80
CA LEU A 31 7.97 -9.09 -5.51
C LEU A 31 7.33 -9.99 -6.58
N SER A 32 7.28 -11.30 -6.34
CA SER A 32 6.61 -12.22 -7.26
C SER A 32 5.12 -11.88 -7.38
N PRO A 33 4.49 -12.09 -8.56
CA PRO A 33 3.08 -11.78 -8.75
C PRO A 33 2.16 -12.46 -7.73
N GLY A 34 2.44 -13.71 -7.38
CA GLY A 34 1.66 -14.45 -6.38
C GLY A 34 1.71 -13.80 -5.00
N ARG A 35 2.90 -13.38 -4.56
CA ARG A 35 3.11 -12.73 -3.27
C ARG A 35 2.44 -11.36 -3.21
N LEU A 36 2.57 -10.56 -4.27
CA LEU A 36 1.88 -9.26 -4.38
C LEU A 36 0.35 -9.43 -4.30
N LEU A 37 -0.22 -10.38 -5.04
CA LEU A 37 -1.66 -10.65 -5.00
C LEU A 37 -2.12 -11.05 -3.59
N THR A 38 -1.35 -11.89 -2.90
CA THR A 38 -1.63 -12.26 -1.51
C THR A 38 -1.57 -11.06 -0.58
N ALA A 39 -0.54 -10.21 -0.70
CA ALA A 39 -0.39 -8.99 0.09
C ALA A 39 -1.60 -8.05 -0.09
N TYR A 40 -1.93 -7.68 -1.33
CA TYR A 40 -3.03 -6.76 -1.61
C TYR A 40 -4.38 -7.28 -1.12
N ARG A 41 -4.63 -8.59 -1.22
CA ARG A 41 -5.86 -9.22 -0.69
C ARG A 41 -5.97 -9.12 0.83
N ALA A 42 -4.84 -9.11 1.53
CA ALA A 42 -4.76 -8.93 2.98
C ALA A 42 -4.69 -7.44 3.40
N GLY A 43 -4.76 -6.49 2.47
CA GLY A 43 -4.60 -5.08 2.78
C GLY A 43 -3.15 -4.63 2.98
N ILE A 44 -2.17 -5.45 2.60
CA ILE A 44 -0.74 -5.19 2.76
C ILE A 44 -0.18 -4.66 1.43
N PHE A 45 0.75 -3.70 1.47
CA PHE A 45 1.45 -3.21 0.29
C PHE A 45 2.96 -3.06 0.51
N PRO A 46 3.80 -3.29 -0.51
CA PRO A 46 5.23 -3.04 -0.42
C PRO A 46 5.52 -1.55 -0.60
N TRP A 47 6.39 -0.99 0.25
CA TRP A 47 6.88 0.39 0.10
C TRP A 47 8.24 0.55 0.79
N PHE A 48 9.29 0.83 0.04
CA PHE A 48 10.67 0.87 0.53
C PHE A 48 11.53 1.73 -0.39
N SER A 49 12.66 2.23 0.13
CA SER A 49 13.70 2.93 -0.65
C SER A 49 14.68 1.93 -1.29
N ASP A 50 15.43 2.34 -2.30
CA ASP A 50 16.39 1.49 -3.02
C ASP A 50 17.46 0.84 -2.12
N ASP A 51 17.81 1.49 -1.00
CA ASP A 51 18.78 1.03 -0.01
C ASP A 51 18.18 0.18 1.12
N GLN A 52 16.88 -0.08 1.06
CA GLN A 52 16.14 -0.85 2.05
C GLN A 52 15.78 -2.24 1.52
N PRO A 53 15.63 -3.24 2.42
CA PRO A 53 14.93 -4.46 2.04
C PRO A 53 13.49 -4.13 1.65
N ILE A 54 12.80 -5.09 1.01
CA ILE A 54 11.36 -4.95 0.78
C ILE A 54 10.68 -4.80 2.15
N LEU A 55 9.95 -3.70 2.35
CA LEU A 55 9.14 -3.46 3.53
C LEU A 55 7.66 -3.56 3.18
N TRP A 56 6.90 -4.25 4.03
CA TRP A 56 5.48 -4.50 3.86
C TRP A 56 4.68 -3.72 4.90
N TRP A 57 3.61 -3.06 4.46
CA TRP A 57 2.86 -2.10 5.26
C TRP A 57 1.36 -2.38 5.27
N SER A 58 0.73 -2.16 6.42
CA SER A 58 -0.72 -2.07 6.62
C SER A 58 -1.05 -1.01 7.70
N PRO A 59 -1.14 0.27 7.33
CA PRO A 59 -1.35 1.37 8.28
C PRO A 59 -2.78 1.42 8.82
N ASP A 60 -2.88 1.83 10.08
CA ASP A 60 -4.11 2.18 10.79
C ASP A 60 -3.94 3.59 11.40
N PRO A 61 -4.74 4.60 10.98
CA PRO A 61 -5.83 4.53 10.00
C PRO A 61 -5.35 4.38 8.55
N ARG A 62 -6.16 3.74 7.72
CA ARG A 62 -5.92 3.58 6.27
C ARG A 62 -6.53 4.75 5.49
N CYS A 63 -5.72 5.40 4.66
CA CYS A 63 -6.21 6.40 3.71
C CYS A 63 -7.05 5.71 2.61
N VAL A 64 -8.31 6.13 2.47
CA VAL A 64 -9.24 5.65 1.45
C VAL A 64 -9.92 6.84 0.76
N ILE A 65 -10.23 6.69 -0.52
CA ILE A 65 -11.00 7.65 -1.30
C ILE A 65 -12.26 6.93 -1.76
N ALA A 66 -13.42 7.32 -1.24
CA ALA A 66 -14.70 6.86 -1.75
C ALA A 66 -14.97 7.58 -3.09
N PRO A 67 -15.14 6.86 -4.21
CA PRO A 67 -15.36 7.50 -5.52
C PRO A 67 -16.58 8.42 -5.54
N ASP A 68 -17.65 8.05 -4.83
CA ASP A 68 -18.90 8.81 -4.76
C ASP A 68 -18.75 10.15 -4.01
N ASP A 69 -17.76 10.26 -3.13
CA ASP A 69 -17.47 11.47 -2.36
C ASP A 69 -16.51 12.43 -3.08
N PHE A 70 -16.00 12.03 -4.26
CA PHE A 70 -15.05 12.86 -4.99
C PHE A 70 -15.71 14.14 -5.51
N ARG A 71 -15.24 15.30 -5.01
CA ARG A 71 -15.73 16.63 -5.37
C ARG A 71 -14.68 17.41 -6.16
N PRO A 72 -14.68 17.36 -7.50
CA PRO A 72 -13.70 18.08 -8.30
C PRO A 72 -13.88 19.60 -8.17
N SER A 73 -12.76 20.31 -8.02
CA SER A 73 -12.76 21.77 -7.97
C SER A 73 -13.36 22.39 -9.24
N ARG A 74 -13.79 23.66 -9.16
CA ARG A 74 -14.33 24.38 -10.32
C ARG A 74 -13.30 24.44 -11.47
N SER A 75 -12.04 24.68 -11.16
CA SER A 75 -10.95 24.73 -12.14
C SER A 75 -10.69 23.36 -12.75
N LEU A 76 -10.67 22.28 -11.97
CA LEU A 76 -10.53 20.92 -12.49
C LEU A 76 -11.67 20.57 -13.45
N ARG A 77 -12.93 20.86 -13.09
CA ARG A 77 -14.08 20.66 -13.99
C ARG A 77 -13.97 21.47 -15.28
N GLN A 78 -13.43 22.68 -15.23
CA GLN A 78 -13.20 23.48 -16.43
C GLN A 78 -12.12 22.87 -17.32
N GLN A 79 -11.01 22.38 -16.74
CA GLN A 79 -9.94 21.71 -17.49
C GLN A 79 -10.43 20.41 -18.13
N LEU A 80 -11.19 19.59 -17.40
CA LEU A 80 -11.77 18.35 -17.93
C LEU A 80 -12.66 18.60 -19.16
N ARG A 81 -13.45 19.68 -19.17
CA ARG A 81 -14.27 20.06 -20.33
C ARG A 81 -13.46 20.54 -21.55
N ARG A 82 -12.26 21.06 -21.34
CA ARG A 82 -11.37 21.50 -22.43
C ARG A 82 -10.67 20.33 -23.13
N GLY A 83 -10.55 19.19 -22.45
CA GLY A 83 -9.83 18.01 -22.96
C GLY A 83 -8.32 18.25 -23.03
N GLY A 84 -7.64 17.58 -23.97
CA GLY A 84 -6.20 17.70 -24.20
C GLY A 84 -5.33 16.68 -23.47
N TRP A 85 -5.95 15.65 -22.88
CA TRP A 85 -5.30 14.55 -22.18
C TRP A 85 -5.73 13.25 -22.87
N GLN A 86 -4.78 12.37 -23.18
CA GLN A 86 -5.04 11.04 -23.74
C GLN A 86 -4.63 9.97 -22.73
#